data_AF-A0A2E5TPH5-F1
#
_entry.id   AF-A0A2E5TPH5-F1
#
_cell.length_a   1.000
_cell.length_b   1.000
_cell.length_c   1.000
_cell.angle_alpha   90.00
_cell.angle_beta   90.00
_cell.angle_gamma   90.00
#
_symmetry.space_group_name_H-M   'P 1'
#
loop_
_entity.id
_entity.type
_entity.pdbx_description
1 polymer ?
#
loop_
_entity_poly.entity_id
_entity_poly.type
_entity_poly.pdbx_seq_one_letter_code
_entity_poly.pdbx_strand_id
1 'polypeptide(L)'
;MNLKNLLLSILFTFFAASLNYANTLNIITDSDTAVIKLNKEIIGTAIVSNYDVKTGTFLVTIEENGIQIYSEIIEIKPEKEVTTISINVENKLAKEVIDSKKQKELASYALDKKGKLGLGFYLDPSTLGGLKFSYDFSPVTIQSVFWMSQTNSSDLFVGGIRFVNYFNNQFTKHTLFRLYSGFSYIYGKLDSELLHSYEIPLGAEFKLRQQLSKAPIWSYLIFSYMALGYNIFASIDGLFYFVETGLKITDHTDNSKDYKGLKFALGLKYYF
;
A
#
# COMPACT_ATOMS: atom_id res chain seq x y z
N MET A 1 -66.09 -26.97 12.15
CA MET A 1 -65.17 -26.22 11.25
C MET A 1 -65.31 -26.82 9.86
N ASN A 2 -65.83 -26.07 8.88
CA ASN A 2 -66.10 -26.63 7.54
C ASN A 2 -64.80 -26.99 6.83
N LEU A 3 -64.78 -28.10 6.07
CA LEU A 3 -63.61 -28.60 5.34
C LEU A 3 -62.95 -27.51 4.47
N LYS A 4 -63.78 -26.59 3.94
CA LYS A 4 -63.36 -25.41 3.18
C LYS A 4 -62.51 -24.42 3.99
N ASN A 5 -62.83 -24.22 5.28
CA ASN A 5 -62.07 -23.34 6.18
C ASN A 5 -60.77 -24.00 6.65
N LEU A 6 -60.74 -25.33 6.79
CA LEU A 6 -59.51 -26.09 7.07
C LEU A 6 -58.54 -25.99 5.88
N LEU A 7 -59.03 -26.21 4.66
CA LEU A 7 -58.24 -26.08 3.43
C LEU A 7 -57.71 -24.66 3.21
N LEU A 8 -58.54 -23.63 3.48
CA LEU A 8 -58.13 -22.24 3.39
C LEU A 8 -57.06 -21.89 4.44
N SER A 9 -57.17 -22.43 5.67
CA SER A 9 -56.16 -22.24 6.71
C SER A 9 -54.83 -22.90 6.37
N ILE A 10 -54.84 -24.11 5.79
CA ILE A 10 -53.64 -24.84 5.37
C ILE A 10 -52.94 -24.12 4.20
N LEU A 11 -53.71 -23.63 3.22
CA LEU A 11 -53.17 -22.83 2.10
C LEU A 11 -52.53 -21.53 2.59
N PHE A 12 -53.10 -20.89 3.61
CA PHE A 12 -52.59 -19.64 4.19
C PHE A 12 -51.30 -19.87 5.00
N THR A 13 -51.19 -20.98 5.75
CA THR A 13 -49.93 -21.35 6.43
C THR A 13 -48.80 -21.69 5.47
N PHE A 14 -49.09 -22.26 4.29
CA PHE A 14 -48.06 -22.52 3.28
C PHE A 14 -47.60 -21.26 2.54
N PHE A 15 -48.46 -20.24 2.41
CA PHE A 15 -48.08 -18.97 1.79
C PHE A 15 -47.29 -18.03 2.72
N ALA A 16 -47.43 -18.21 4.04
CA ALA A 16 -46.69 -17.45 5.06
C ALA A 16 -45.34 -18.09 5.44
N ALA A 17 -45.09 -19.34 5.03
CA ALA A 17 -43.77 -19.96 5.15
C ALA A 17 -42.88 -19.43 4.02
N SER A 18 -42.23 -18.29 4.24
CA SER A 18 -41.10 -17.91 3.40
C SER A 18 -40.05 -19.02 3.52
N LEU A 19 -39.87 -19.76 2.42
CA LEU A 19 -38.74 -20.68 2.24
C LEU A 19 -37.47 -19.83 2.36
N ASN A 20 -36.89 -19.82 3.56
CA ASN A 20 -35.56 -19.30 3.80
C ASN A 20 -34.60 -20.34 3.24
N TYR A 21 -34.31 -20.28 1.95
CA TYR A 21 -33.20 -21.04 1.39
C TYR A 21 -31.92 -20.55 2.08
N ALA A 22 -31.22 -21.47 2.74
CA ALA A 22 -29.89 -21.21 3.25
C ALA A 22 -28.96 -21.10 2.05
N ASN A 23 -28.32 -19.96 1.90
CA ASN A 23 -27.21 -19.78 0.96
C ASN A 23 -25.91 -19.84 1.76
N THR A 24 -24.83 -20.21 1.10
CA THR A 24 -23.51 -20.30 1.75
C THR A 24 -22.70 -19.03 1.49
N LEU A 25 -22.07 -18.53 2.54
CA LEU A 25 -21.15 -17.40 2.50
C LEU A 25 -19.74 -17.87 2.83
N ASN A 26 -18.81 -17.54 1.94
CA ASN A 26 -17.39 -17.73 2.12
C ASN A 26 -16.71 -16.37 2.22
N ILE A 27 -15.99 -16.11 3.31
CA ILE A 27 -15.18 -14.91 3.48
C ILE A 27 -13.76 -15.35 3.75
N ILE A 28 -12.84 -14.89 2.91
CA ILE A 28 -11.42 -15.18 3.02
C ILE A 28 -10.68 -13.85 3.13
N THR A 29 -9.93 -13.69 4.23
CA THR A 29 -9.01 -12.57 4.42
C THR A 29 -7.56 -13.06 4.34
N ASP A 30 -6.64 -12.20 3.89
CA ASP A 30 -5.19 -12.43 3.93
C ASP A 30 -4.56 -12.20 5.31
N SER A 31 -5.37 -11.83 6.31
CA SER A 31 -4.99 -11.75 7.71
C SER A 31 -5.47 -12.95 8.52
N ASP A 32 -4.52 -13.55 9.25
CA ASP A 32 -4.74 -14.69 10.13
C ASP A 32 -5.45 -14.34 11.46
N THR A 33 -5.58 -13.04 11.78
CA THR A 33 -6.14 -12.58 13.07
C THR A 33 -7.38 -11.71 12.93
N ALA A 34 -7.77 -11.39 11.69
CA ALA A 34 -8.91 -10.53 11.43
C ALA A 34 -10.24 -11.19 11.84
N VAL A 35 -11.04 -10.48 12.63
CA VAL A 35 -12.40 -10.86 13.04
C VAL A 35 -13.37 -10.49 11.94
N ILE A 36 -14.20 -11.45 11.53
CA ILE A 36 -15.20 -11.29 10.49
C ILE A 36 -16.57 -11.15 11.16
N LYS A 37 -17.29 -10.08 10.81
CA LYS A 37 -18.62 -9.77 11.34
C LYS A 37 -19.66 -9.65 10.22
N LEU A 38 -20.86 -10.13 10.49
CA LEU A 38 -22.05 -9.95 9.66
C LEU A 38 -23.11 -9.21 10.49
N ASN A 39 -23.55 -8.03 10.04
CA ASN A 39 -24.47 -7.17 10.78
C ASN A 39 -24.04 -6.92 12.25
N LYS A 40 -22.72 -6.77 12.48
CA LYS A 40 -22.05 -6.60 13.78
C LYS A 40 -21.88 -7.87 14.62
N GLU A 41 -22.47 -8.99 14.24
CA GLU A 41 -22.26 -10.28 14.91
C GLU A 41 -20.99 -10.95 14.39
N ILE A 42 -20.17 -11.49 15.30
CA ILE A 42 -18.94 -12.21 14.91
C ILE A 42 -19.32 -13.57 14.34
N ILE A 43 -18.89 -13.82 13.11
CA ILE A 43 -19.15 -15.08 12.40
C ILE A 43 -17.89 -15.93 12.22
N GLY A 44 -16.70 -15.36 12.47
CA GLY A 44 -15.45 -16.11 12.48
C GLY A 44 -14.20 -15.24 12.54
N THR A 45 -13.05 -15.87 12.31
CA THR A 45 -11.72 -15.22 12.31
C THR A 45 -10.90 -15.79 11.17
N ALA A 46 -10.21 -14.92 10.42
CA ALA A 46 -9.40 -15.19 9.22
C ALA A 46 -10.16 -15.79 8.02
N ILE A 47 -10.85 -16.91 8.22
CA ILE A 47 -11.60 -17.60 7.19
C ILE A 47 -12.96 -18.00 7.76
N VAL A 48 -14.01 -17.69 7.01
CA VAL A 48 -15.34 -18.23 7.20
C VAL A 48 -15.69 -19.01 5.95
N SER A 49 -15.95 -20.30 6.10
CA SER A 49 -16.32 -21.20 5.01
C SER A 49 -17.68 -21.82 5.27
N ASN A 50 -18.51 -21.92 4.23
CA ASN A 50 -19.83 -22.54 4.26
C ASN A 50 -20.74 -21.98 5.37
N TYR A 51 -20.70 -20.67 5.59
CA TYR A 51 -21.56 -20.04 6.60
C TYR A 51 -22.99 -19.95 6.06
N ASP A 52 -23.91 -20.61 6.74
CA ASP A 52 -25.33 -20.58 6.40
C ASP A 52 -25.92 -19.21 6.68
N VAL A 53 -26.41 -18.57 5.62
CA VAL A 53 -26.99 -17.23 5.70
C VAL A 53 -28.26 -17.16 4.87
N LYS A 54 -29.25 -16.46 5.43
CA LYS A 54 -30.52 -16.24 4.74
C LYS A 54 -30.32 -15.29 3.57
N THR A 55 -31.16 -15.42 2.55
CA THR A 55 -31.30 -14.42 1.50
C THR A 55 -31.60 -13.04 2.10
N GLY A 56 -30.95 -11.99 1.61
CA GLY A 56 -31.13 -10.64 2.13
C GLY A 56 -29.91 -9.75 1.96
N THR A 57 -29.97 -8.55 2.53
CA THR A 57 -28.89 -7.58 2.52
C THR A 57 -28.16 -7.58 3.86
N PHE A 58 -26.84 -7.69 3.84
CA PHE A 58 -26.02 -7.77 5.04
C PHE A 58 -24.83 -6.81 4.97
N LEU A 59 -24.46 -6.25 6.11
CA LEU A 59 -23.21 -5.52 6.26
C LEU A 59 -22.12 -6.50 6.68
N VAL A 60 -21.16 -6.75 5.80
CA VAL A 60 -19.93 -7.46 6.16
C VAL A 60 -18.95 -6.44 6.71
N THR A 61 -18.39 -6.72 7.87
CA THR A 61 -17.35 -5.91 8.49
C THR A 61 -16.19 -6.80 8.87
N ILE A 62 -14.97 -6.40 8.51
CA ILE A 62 -13.76 -7.08 8.98
C ILE A 62 -13.00 -6.11 9.87
N GLU A 63 -12.57 -6.61 11.02
CA GLU A 63 -11.82 -5.85 12.02
C GLU A 63 -10.57 -6.61 12.42
N GLU A 64 -9.44 -5.91 12.55
CA GLU A 64 -8.22 -6.48 13.12
C GLU A 64 -7.65 -5.50 14.14
N ASN A 65 -7.29 -6.00 15.33
CA ASN A 65 -6.81 -5.17 16.45
C ASN A 65 -7.74 -3.97 16.79
N GLY A 66 -9.05 -4.16 16.63
CA GLY A 66 -10.06 -3.12 16.88
C GLY A 66 -10.20 -2.07 15.76
N ILE A 67 -9.47 -2.21 14.66
CA ILE A 67 -9.53 -1.33 13.49
C ILE A 67 -10.38 -1.98 12.41
N GLN A 68 -11.41 -1.27 11.94
CA GLN A 68 -12.29 -1.70 10.85
C GLN A 68 -11.57 -1.58 9.49
N ILE A 69 -11.07 -2.70 8.96
CA ILE A 69 -10.28 -2.77 7.72
C ILE A 69 -11.14 -2.85 6.45
N TYR A 70 -12.32 -3.47 6.54
CA TYR A 70 -13.26 -3.60 5.43
C TYR A 70 -14.69 -3.45 5.91
N SER A 71 -15.52 -2.84 5.08
CA SER A 71 -16.96 -2.79 5.29
C SER A 71 -17.69 -2.59 3.98
N GLU A 72 -18.57 -3.52 3.65
CA GLU A 72 -19.37 -3.48 2.43
C GLU A 72 -20.75 -4.08 2.69
N ILE A 73 -21.75 -3.50 2.04
CA ILE A 73 -23.09 -4.06 2.02
C ILE A 73 -23.15 -5.08 0.89
N ILE A 74 -23.41 -6.34 1.23
CA ILE A 74 -23.61 -7.43 0.28
C ILE A 74 -25.08 -7.77 0.16
N GLU A 75 -25.48 -8.21 -1.03
CA GLU A 75 -26.80 -8.75 -1.31
C GLU A 75 -26.68 -10.24 -1.61
N ILE A 76 -27.30 -11.06 -0.78
CA ILE A 76 -27.38 -12.51 -0.94
C ILE A 76 -28.72 -12.82 -1.60
N LYS A 77 -28.65 -13.27 -2.85
CA LYS A 77 -29.82 -13.55 -3.70
C LYS A 77 -30.18 -15.03 -3.63
N PRO A 78 -31.47 -15.37 -3.80
CA PRO A 78 -31.93 -16.76 -3.66
C PRO A 78 -31.44 -17.68 -4.79
N GLU A 79 -30.91 -17.12 -5.89
CA GLU A 79 -30.36 -17.87 -7.02
C GLU A 79 -28.83 -18.12 -6.92
N LYS A 80 -28.16 -17.56 -5.90
CA LYS A 80 -26.72 -17.73 -5.68
C LYS A 80 -26.48 -18.63 -4.47
N GLU A 81 -26.35 -19.92 -4.72
CA GLU A 81 -26.07 -20.95 -3.69
C GLU A 81 -24.79 -20.65 -2.89
N VAL A 82 -23.80 -19.99 -3.50
CA VAL A 82 -22.51 -19.63 -2.88
C VAL A 82 -22.14 -18.18 -3.19
N THR A 83 -21.90 -17.38 -2.14
CA THR A 83 -21.31 -16.05 -2.24
C THR A 83 -19.90 -16.06 -1.64
N THR A 84 -18.88 -15.76 -2.44
CA THR A 84 -17.49 -15.70 -1.99
C THR A 84 -16.96 -14.28 -2.01
N ILE A 85 -16.45 -13.83 -0.87
CA ILE A 85 -15.82 -12.52 -0.70
C ILE A 85 -14.35 -12.76 -0.37
N SER A 86 -13.48 -12.35 -1.29
CA SER A 86 -12.05 -12.32 -1.08
C SER A 86 -11.61 -10.89 -0.78
N ILE A 87 -10.99 -10.71 0.39
CA ILE A 87 -10.50 -9.43 0.87
C ILE A 87 -8.99 -9.53 1.00
N ASN A 88 -8.32 -8.73 0.18
CA ASN A 88 -6.92 -8.40 0.38
C ASN A 88 -6.90 -7.08 1.16
N VAL A 89 -6.45 -7.15 2.40
CA VAL A 89 -6.50 -6.06 3.37
C VAL A 89 -5.58 -4.90 2.95
N GLU A 90 -4.50 -5.18 2.22
CA GLU A 90 -3.60 -4.13 1.72
C GLU A 90 -4.20 -3.29 0.57
N ASN A 91 -5.05 -3.90 -0.26
CA ASN A 91 -5.56 -3.29 -1.50
C ASN A 91 -6.97 -2.70 -1.40
N LYS A 92 -7.72 -3.01 -0.35
CA LYS A 92 -9.12 -2.56 -0.18
C LYS A 92 -9.30 -1.67 1.05
N LEU A 93 -8.47 -0.65 1.20
CA LEU A 93 -8.78 0.48 2.09
C LEU A 93 -10.06 1.15 1.57
N ALA A 94 -11.15 0.97 2.33
CA ALA A 94 -12.52 1.20 1.91
C ALA A 94 -12.71 2.49 1.11
N LYS A 95 -13.46 2.37 0.01
CA LYS A 95 -13.84 3.44 -0.95
C LYS A 95 -14.49 4.67 -0.30
N GLU A 96 -14.82 4.66 1.00
CA GLU A 96 -15.65 5.66 1.66
C GLU A 96 -15.25 5.97 3.12
N VAL A 97 -13.97 5.93 3.49
CA VAL A 97 -13.58 6.46 4.82
C VAL A 97 -13.55 7.98 4.75
N ILE A 98 -14.68 8.65 5.02
CA ILE A 98 -14.78 10.13 5.07
C ILE A 98 -14.20 10.67 6.40
N ASP A 99 -14.12 9.84 7.44
CA ASP A 99 -13.61 10.23 8.75
C ASP A 99 -12.06 10.22 8.81
N SER A 100 -11.48 11.41 8.98
CA SER A 100 -10.03 11.62 9.10
C SER A 100 -9.38 10.80 10.22
N LYS A 101 -10.09 10.48 11.31
CA LYS A 101 -9.54 9.67 12.41
C LYS A 101 -9.40 8.20 11.99
N LYS A 102 -10.45 7.63 11.41
CA LYS A 102 -10.43 6.26 10.86
C LYS A 102 -9.40 6.10 9.74
N GLN A 103 -9.21 7.14 8.92
CA GLN A 103 -8.13 7.15 7.93
C GLN A 103 -6.76 7.01 8.61
N LYS A 104 -6.47 7.76 9.67
CA LYS A 104 -5.17 7.69 10.37
C LYS A 104 -4.90 6.32 11.00
N GLU A 105 -5.92 5.72 11.61
CA GLU A 105 -5.82 4.38 12.23
C GLU A 105 -5.49 3.33 11.17
N LEU A 106 -6.19 3.35 10.03
CA LEU A 106 -5.90 2.49 8.89
C LEU A 106 -4.51 2.73 8.28
N ALA A 107 -3.98 3.95 8.39
CA ALA A 107 -2.63 4.29 7.89
C ALA A 107 -1.57 3.61 8.70
N SER A 108 -1.72 3.75 10.00
CA SER A 108 -0.84 3.19 11.00
C SER A 108 -0.84 1.67 10.85
N TYR A 109 -2.03 1.08 10.68
CA TYR A 109 -2.19 -0.34 10.40
C TYR A 109 -1.48 -0.79 9.11
N ALA A 110 -1.73 -0.13 7.96
CA ALA A 110 -1.10 -0.51 6.69
C ALA A 110 0.43 -0.30 6.69
N LEU A 111 0.94 0.70 7.42
CA LEU A 111 2.37 0.93 7.61
C LEU A 111 3.02 -0.07 8.58
N ASP A 112 2.29 -0.54 9.58
CA ASP A 112 2.76 -1.57 10.53
C ASP A 112 2.91 -2.93 9.85
N LYS A 113 2.02 -3.24 8.91
CA LYS A 113 2.10 -4.45 8.07
C LYS A 113 3.17 -4.35 6.98
N LYS A 114 3.66 -3.15 6.69
CA LYS A 114 4.75 -2.96 5.74
C LYS A 114 6.03 -3.60 6.29
N GLY A 115 6.71 -4.34 5.43
CA GLY A 115 8.06 -4.82 5.67
C GLY A 115 9.05 -3.75 6.16
N LYS A 116 10.02 -4.16 6.99
CA LYS A 116 11.03 -3.24 7.57
C LYS A 116 12.21 -3.00 6.65
N LEU A 117 12.53 -3.95 5.77
CA LEU A 117 13.64 -3.86 4.84
C LEU A 117 13.13 -3.31 3.51
N GLY A 118 13.75 -2.27 3.00
CA GLY A 118 13.40 -1.67 1.72
C GLY A 118 14.57 -1.66 0.74
N LEU A 119 14.33 -2.04 -0.51
CA LEU A 119 15.29 -1.97 -1.62
C LEU A 119 14.72 -1.14 -2.77
N GLY A 120 15.54 -0.31 -3.40
CA GLY A 120 15.03 0.58 -4.42
C GLY A 120 16.09 1.33 -5.21
N PHE A 121 15.64 2.36 -5.90
CA PHE A 121 16.50 3.28 -6.65
C PHE A 121 16.34 4.69 -6.10
N TYR A 122 17.45 5.41 -6.06
CA TYR A 122 17.53 6.82 -5.70
C TYR A 122 18.10 7.58 -6.90
N LEU A 123 17.38 8.58 -7.39
CA LEU A 123 17.80 9.39 -8.51
C LEU A 123 17.92 10.84 -8.02
N ASP A 124 19.15 11.32 -7.91
CA ASP A 124 19.48 12.73 -7.66
C ASP A 124 20.25 13.26 -8.88
N PRO A 125 19.71 14.24 -9.63
CA PRO A 125 20.39 14.84 -10.78
C PRO A 125 21.74 15.49 -10.45
N SER A 126 21.99 15.81 -9.18
CA SER A 126 23.13 16.62 -8.73
C SER A 126 24.29 15.82 -8.11
N THR A 127 24.11 14.60 -7.61
CA THR A 127 25.20 13.78 -7.02
C THR A 127 25.25 12.34 -7.48
N LEU A 128 24.61 12.03 -8.62
CA LEU A 128 24.47 10.69 -9.17
C LEU A 128 23.54 9.82 -8.30
N GLY A 129 22.67 9.09 -8.99
CA GLY A 129 21.74 8.15 -8.37
C GLY A 129 22.39 6.80 -8.06
N GLY A 130 21.66 5.94 -7.35
CA GLY A 130 22.13 4.60 -7.03
C GLY A 130 21.06 3.67 -6.50
N LEU A 131 21.50 2.49 -6.06
CA LEU A 131 20.68 1.56 -5.30
C LEU A 131 20.46 2.12 -3.90
N LYS A 132 19.23 2.03 -3.43
CA LYS A 132 18.80 2.49 -2.12
C LYS A 132 18.43 1.30 -1.26
N PHE A 133 19.10 1.16 -0.13
CA PHE A 133 18.70 0.23 0.93
C PHE A 133 18.10 1.04 2.06
N SER A 134 17.11 0.50 2.75
CA SER A 134 16.60 1.11 3.97
C SER A 134 16.14 0.07 4.97
N TYR A 135 16.29 0.39 6.23
CA TYR A 135 15.77 -0.41 7.32
C TYR A 135 15.09 0.48 8.36
N ASP A 136 13.84 0.17 8.68
CA ASP A 136 13.02 0.94 9.60
C ASP A 136 13.28 0.48 11.06
N PHE A 137 14.02 1.30 11.83
CA PHE A 137 14.24 1.16 13.27
C PHE A 137 13.38 2.18 14.04
N SER A 138 12.10 1.88 14.30
CA SER A 138 11.19 2.84 14.95
C SER A 138 11.85 3.56 16.15
N PRO A 139 11.93 4.92 16.16
CA PRO A 139 11.29 5.88 15.25
C PRO A 139 12.13 6.34 14.04
N VAL A 140 13.35 5.83 13.83
CA VAL A 140 14.29 6.27 12.79
C VAL A 140 14.49 5.21 11.70
N THR A 141 14.46 5.61 10.45
CA THR A 141 14.87 4.76 9.33
C THR A 141 16.32 5.07 8.95
N ILE A 142 17.14 4.03 8.91
CA ILE A 142 18.49 4.13 8.32
C ILE A 142 18.35 3.82 6.84
N GLN A 143 18.95 4.65 5.99
CA GLN A 143 19.02 4.42 4.54
C GLN A 143 20.47 4.48 4.08
N SER A 144 20.83 3.64 3.12
CA SER A 144 22.07 3.80 2.38
C SER A 144 21.76 3.97 0.89
N VAL A 145 22.56 4.81 0.23
CA VAL A 145 22.54 4.98 -1.22
C VAL A 145 23.92 4.60 -1.71
N PHE A 146 23.98 3.70 -2.69
CA PHE A 146 25.25 3.21 -3.21
C PHE A 146 25.18 2.99 -4.72
N TRP A 147 26.24 3.40 -5.42
CA TRP A 147 26.48 3.07 -6.82
C TRP A 147 27.97 2.91 -7.07
N MET A 148 28.33 1.93 -7.88
CA MET A 148 29.71 1.74 -8.30
C MET A 148 29.74 1.35 -9.77
N SER A 149 30.59 2.01 -10.55
CA SER A 149 30.84 1.73 -11.95
C SER A 149 32.32 1.91 -12.23
N GLN A 150 32.91 0.97 -12.97
CA GLN A 150 34.30 1.03 -13.38
C GLN A 150 34.38 0.75 -14.87
N THR A 151 35.06 1.63 -15.60
CA THR A 151 35.37 1.49 -17.02
C THR A 151 36.86 1.70 -17.24
N ASN A 152 37.37 1.41 -18.44
CA ASN A 152 38.79 1.64 -18.75
C ASN A 152 39.22 3.11 -18.66
N SER A 153 38.27 4.05 -18.71
CA SER A 153 38.50 5.49 -18.75
C SER A 153 37.99 6.24 -17.53
N SER A 154 37.17 5.59 -16.68
CA SER A 154 36.59 6.26 -15.52
C SER A 154 36.18 5.29 -14.41
N ASP A 155 36.37 5.75 -13.17
CA ASP A 155 35.98 5.07 -11.95
C ASP A 155 34.96 5.93 -11.21
N LEU A 156 33.79 5.37 -10.92
CA LEU A 156 32.75 6.02 -10.14
C LEU A 156 32.39 5.17 -8.92
N PHE A 157 32.49 5.79 -7.75
CA PHE A 157 31.93 5.29 -6.51
C PHE A 157 31.07 6.37 -5.88
N VAL A 158 29.86 6.01 -5.45
CA VAL A 158 29.02 6.84 -4.60
C VAL A 158 28.50 5.96 -3.48
N GLY A 159 28.66 6.40 -2.24
CA GLY A 159 28.20 5.69 -1.06
C GLY A 159 27.80 6.69 0.01
N GLY A 160 26.59 6.55 0.55
CA GLY A 160 26.09 7.45 1.57
C GLY A 160 25.20 6.75 2.59
N ILE A 161 25.14 7.34 3.77
CA ILE A 161 24.25 6.92 4.86
C ILE A 161 23.32 8.08 5.23
N ARG A 162 22.08 7.73 5.58
CA ARG A 162 21.01 8.68 5.86
C ARG A 162 20.24 8.21 7.07
N PHE A 163 19.96 9.13 7.97
CA PHE A 163 19.08 8.93 9.11
C PHE A 163 17.83 9.74 8.88
N VAL A 164 16.70 9.07 8.72
CA VAL A 164 15.43 9.68 8.32
C VAL A 164 14.38 9.40 9.38
N ASN A 165 13.68 10.44 9.80
CA ASN A 165 12.52 10.33 10.66
C ASN A 165 11.26 10.63 9.84
N TYR A 166 10.30 9.72 9.88
CA TYR A 166 9.01 9.90 9.22
C TYR A 166 8.05 10.63 10.16
N PHE A 167 7.42 11.68 9.66
CA PHE A 167 6.37 12.36 10.39
C PHE A 167 5.12 11.48 10.48
N ASN A 168 4.44 11.53 11.62
CA ASN A 168 3.23 10.75 11.83
C ASN A 168 2.10 11.16 10.87
N ASN A 169 1.53 10.16 10.19
CA ASN A 169 0.15 10.10 9.69
C ASN A 169 -0.35 11.23 8.79
N GLN A 170 -0.18 11.10 7.47
CA GLN A 170 -0.88 11.96 6.50
C GLN A 170 -1.38 11.18 5.27
N PHE A 171 -2.65 10.78 5.26
CA PHE A 171 -3.26 10.19 4.06
C PHE A 171 -3.92 11.22 3.14
N THR A 172 -4.04 10.85 1.86
CA THR A 172 -5.05 11.38 0.95
C THR A 172 -6.01 10.26 0.51
N LYS A 173 -7.11 10.61 -0.15
CA LYS A 173 -8.17 9.69 -0.61
C LYS A 173 -7.66 8.51 -1.45
N HIS A 174 -6.52 8.65 -2.13
CA HIS A 174 -6.03 7.68 -3.13
C HIS A 174 -4.60 7.15 -2.90
N THR A 175 -3.86 7.67 -1.91
CA THR A 175 -2.46 7.29 -1.66
C THR A 175 -2.16 7.17 -0.19
N LEU A 176 -1.34 6.17 0.18
CA LEU A 176 -0.55 6.25 1.40
C LEU A 176 0.50 7.33 1.22
N PHE A 177 0.59 8.29 2.13
CA PHE A 177 1.53 9.40 2.04
C PHE A 177 2.18 9.60 3.41
N ARG A 178 3.48 9.88 3.42
CA ARG A 178 4.24 10.17 4.63
C ARG A 178 5.33 11.15 4.33
N LEU A 179 5.38 12.23 5.10
CA LEU A 179 6.48 13.17 5.06
C LEU A 179 7.64 12.61 5.88
N TYR A 180 8.85 13.01 5.55
CA TYR A 180 10.02 12.72 6.35
C TYR A 180 11.05 13.83 6.27
N SER A 181 11.88 13.90 7.29
CA SER A 181 13.10 14.71 7.29
C SER A 181 14.25 13.92 7.89
N GLY A 182 15.48 14.37 7.66
CA GLY A 182 16.63 13.65 8.16
C GLY A 182 17.93 14.40 7.98
N PHE A 183 19.00 13.65 8.15
CA PHE A 183 20.36 14.08 7.86
C PHE A 183 21.06 12.97 7.06
N SER A 184 21.84 13.35 6.06
CA SER A 184 22.62 12.44 5.26
C SER A 184 24.04 12.92 5.03
N TYR A 185 24.93 11.94 4.92
CA TYR A 185 26.29 12.10 4.48
C TYR A 185 26.53 11.18 3.30
N ILE A 186 26.99 11.74 2.18
CA ILE A 186 27.33 11.02 0.96
C ILE A 186 28.79 11.29 0.64
N TYR A 187 29.52 10.22 0.36
CA TYR A 187 30.87 10.24 -0.15
C TYR A 187 30.85 9.73 -1.59
N GLY A 188 31.47 10.49 -2.48
CA GLY A 188 31.66 10.14 -3.88
C GLY A 188 33.12 10.20 -4.28
N LYS A 189 33.51 9.34 -5.21
CA LYS A 189 34.76 9.43 -5.95
C LYS A 189 34.43 9.29 -7.43
N LEU A 190 34.75 10.32 -8.20
CA LEU A 190 34.67 10.32 -9.66
C LEU A 190 36.09 10.52 -10.18
N ASP A 191 36.67 9.46 -10.73
CA ASP A 191 38.06 9.38 -11.18
C ASP A 191 39.05 9.72 -10.06
N SER A 192 39.59 10.94 -10.07
CA SER A 192 40.51 11.44 -9.03
C SER A 192 39.87 12.48 -8.10
N GLU A 193 38.64 12.88 -8.38
CA GLU A 193 37.92 13.88 -7.59
C GLU A 193 37.13 13.21 -6.47
N LEU A 194 37.41 13.66 -5.25
CA LEU A 194 36.60 13.31 -4.08
C LEU A 194 35.48 14.32 -3.92
N LEU A 195 34.32 13.80 -3.53
CA LEU A 195 33.10 14.54 -3.28
C LEU A 195 32.59 14.16 -1.90
N HIS A 196 32.31 15.18 -1.08
CA HIS A 196 31.64 15.04 0.21
C HIS A 196 30.35 15.83 0.17
N SER A 197 29.22 15.22 0.51
CA SER A 197 27.94 15.91 0.56
C SER A 197 27.25 15.70 1.90
N TYR A 198 26.81 16.81 2.48
CA TYR A 198 25.95 16.85 3.65
C TYR A 198 24.59 17.35 3.23
N GLU A 199 23.54 16.65 3.66
CA GLU A 199 22.19 16.99 3.22
C GLU A 199 21.18 16.91 4.35
N ILE A 200 20.20 17.82 4.28
CA ILE A 200 19.02 17.83 5.13
C ILE A 200 17.82 17.58 4.23
N PRO A 201 17.48 16.30 3.97
CA PRO A 201 16.34 15.95 3.14
C PRO A 201 15.01 16.34 3.81
N LEU A 202 14.08 16.77 2.98
CA LEU A 202 12.67 16.95 3.24
C LEU A 202 11.93 16.21 2.13
N GLY A 203 11.36 15.06 2.45
CA GLY A 203 10.76 14.21 1.43
C GLY A 203 9.35 13.76 1.77
N ALA A 204 8.68 13.30 0.73
CA ALA A 204 7.40 12.63 0.78
C ALA A 204 7.57 11.23 0.20
N GLU A 205 7.07 10.22 0.89
CA GLU A 205 6.98 8.86 0.39
C GLU A 205 5.50 8.48 0.26
N PHE A 206 5.13 7.80 -0.82
CA PHE A 206 3.75 7.39 -1.06
C PHE A 206 3.60 6.03 -1.72
N LYS A 207 2.53 5.30 -1.37
CA LYS A 207 2.08 4.05 -2.01
C LYS A 207 0.78 4.33 -2.76
N LEU A 208 0.73 3.94 -4.03
CA LEU A 208 -0.50 4.01 -4.83
C LEU A 208 -1.45 2.90 -4.35
N ARG A 209 -2.71 3.25 -4.08
CA ARG A 209 -3.70 2.31 -3.50
C ARG A 209 -4.53 1.53 -4.53
N GLN A 210 -4.49 1.94 -5.80
CA GLN A 210 -5.25 1.28 -6.86
C GLN A 210 -4.28 0.56 -7.78
N GLN A 211 -4.67 -0.66 -8.16
CA GLN A 211 -4.17 -1.29 -9.37
C GLN A 211 -4.50 -0.32 -10.52
N LEU A 212 -3.52 0.50 -10.93
CA LEU A 212 -3.74 1.45 -12.01
C LEU A 212 -4.22 0.65 -13.22
N SER A 213 -5.16 1.23 -13.97
CA SER A 213 -5.65 0.59 -15.19
C SER A 213 -4.45 0.24 -16.07
N LYS A 214 -4.39 -1.02 -16.51
CA LYS A 214 -3.27 -1.48 -17.34
C LYS A 214 -3.14 -0.56 -18.54
N ALA A 215 -1.92 -0.16 -18.86
CA ALA A 215 -1.68 0.65 -20.05
C ALA A 215 -2.28 -0.07 -21.29
N PRO A 216 -2.96 0.65 -22.19
CA PRO A 216 -3.61 0.04 -23.36
C PRO A 216 -2.62 -0.80 -24.17
N ILE A 217 -3.06 -1.88 -24.81
CA ILE A 217 -2.18 -2.77 -25.61
C ILE A 217 -1.34 -1.99 -26.64
N TRP A 218 -1.92 -0.94 -27.24
CA TRP A 218 -1.22 -0.06 -28.18
C TRP A 218 -0.03 0.70 -27.57
N SER A 219 -0.04 0.98 -26.26
CA SER A 219 1.10 1.61 -25.57
C SER A 219 2.34 0.72 -25.57
N TYR A 220 2.19 -0.60 -25.65
CA TYR A 220 3.31 -1.52 -25.79
C TYR A 220 3.95 -1.47 -27.19
N LEU A 221 3.24 -0.97 -28.20
CA LEU A 221 3.78 -0.82 -29.55
C LEU A 221 4.54 0.50 -29.72
N ILE A 222 4.18 1.54 -28.96
CA ILE A 222 4.76 2.89 -29.09
C ILE A 222 5.84 3.15 -28.02
N PHE A 223 5.65 2.64 -26.80
CA PHE A 223 6.54 2.84 -25.66
C PHE A 223 6.71 1.54 -24.87
N SER A 224 7.08 0.45 -25.55
CA SER A 224 7.09 -0.94 -25.05
C SER A 224 7.65 -1.10 -23.63
N TYR A 225 8.84 -0.55 -23.39
CA TYR A 225 9.54 -0.63 -22.10
C TYR A 225 8.90 0.25 -21.01
N MET A 226 8.37 1.43 -21.36
CA MET A 226 7.70 2.30 -20.38
C MET A 226 6.31 1.79 -20.01
N ALA A 227 5.56 1.24 -20.97
CA ALA A 227 4.26 0.61 -20.74
C ALA A 227 4.38 -0.69 -19.93
N LEU A 228 5.41 -1.49 -20.22
CA LEU A 228 5.77 -2.67 -19.42
C LEU A 228 6.16 -2.26 -17.99
N GLY A 229 7.06 -1.28 -17.85
CA GLY A 229 7.45 -0.72 -16.56
C GLY A 229 6.25 -0.21 -15.78
N TYR A 230 5.40 0.62 -16.38
CA TYR A 230 4.18 1.14 -15.77
C TYR A 230 3.27 0.02 -15.24
N ASN A 231 3.02 -1.02 -16.04
CA ASN A 231 2.15 -2.12 -15.63
C ASN A 231 2.75 -3.01 -14.53
N ILE A 232 4.07 -3.20 -14.55
CA ILE A 232 4.80 -3.90 -13.48
C ILE A 232 4.73 -3.08 -12.19
N PHE A 233 5.09 -1.79 -12.25
CA PHE A 233 5.14 -0.93 -11.06
C PHE A 233 3.74 -0.62 -10.49
N ALA A 234 2.70 -0.59 -11.31
CA ALA A 234 1.32 -0.35 -10.87
C ALA A 234 0.67 -1.49 -10.07
N SER A 235 1.29 -2.68 -10.02
CA SER A 235 0.65 -3.90 -9.50
C SER A 235 1.45 -4.62 -8.40
N ILE A 236 2.58 -4.06 -7.97
CA ILE A 236 3.45 -4.67 -6.96
C ILE A 236 3.07 -4.18 -5.55
N ASP A 237 2.44 -5.07 -4.78
CA ASP A 237 2.19 -4.87 -3.34
C ASP A 237 3.53 -4.72 -2.60
N GLY A 238 3.71 -3.58 -1.92
CA GLY A 238 4.94 -3.24 -1.20
C GLY A 238 5.82 -2.21 -1.91
N LEU A 239 5.43 -1.73 -3.10
CA LEU A 239 6.14 -0.65 -3.80
C LEU A 239 5.72 0.74 -3.30
N PHE A 240 6.72 1.54 -2.96
CA PHE A 240 6.59 2.92 -2.52
C PHE A 240 7.41 3.82 -3.45
N TYR A 241 6.92 5.03 -3.68
CA TYR A 241 7.59 6.08 -4.41
C TYR A 241 7.99 7.18 -3.45
N PHE A 242 9.05 7.90 -3.73
CA PHE A 242 9.36 9.11 -2.99
C PHE A 242 9.79 10.24 -3.90
N VAL A 243 9.49 11.45 -3.45
CA VAL A 243 10.02 12.69 -3.96
C VAL A 243 10.65 13.42 -2.79
N GLU A 244 11.79 14.03 -3.00
CA GLU A 244 12.61 14.61 -1.97
C GLU A 244 13.17 15.94 -2.46
N THR A 245 13.12 16.93 -1.59
CA THR A 245 13.88 18.17 -1.71
C THR A 245 14.68 18.38 -0.43
N GLY A 246 15.35 19.52 -0.27
CA GLY A 246 16.08 19.82 0.95
C GLY A 246 17.30 20.69 0.70
N LEU A 247 18.10 20.86 1.74
CA LEU A 247 19.36 21.57 1.67
C LEU A 247 20.51 20.61 1.40
N LYS A 248 21.46 21.05 0.59
CA LYS A 248 22.65 20.28 0.24
C LYS A 248 23.87 21.17 0.18
N ILE A 249 24.94 20.67 0.78
CA ILE A 249 26.27 21.24 0.72
C ILE A 249 27.17 20.13 0.18
N THR A 250 27.80 20.39 -0.96
CA THR A 250 28.76 19.51 -1.61
C THR A 250 30.08 20.21 -1.70
N ASP A 251 31.11 19.58 -1.15
CA ASP A 251 32.50 20.03 -1.24
C ASP A 251 33.25 19.07 -2.19
N HIS A 252 33.97 19.63 -3.14
CA HIS A 252 34.80 18.90 -4.09
C HIS A 252 36.29 19.07 -3.74
N THR A 253 37.13 18.13 -4.19
CA THR A 253 38.60 18.32 -4.15
C THR A 253 39.03 19.55 -4.98
N ASP A 254 38.29 19.83 -6.05
CA ASP A 254 38.36 21.09 -6.80
C ASP A 254 37.26 22.03 -6.31
N ASN A 255 37.62 22.98 -5.44
CA ASN A 255 36.70 23.94 -4.82
C ASN A 255 35.88 24.77 -5.84
N SER A 256 36.27 24.83 -7.11
CA SER A 256 35.49 25.51 -8.15
C SER A 256 34.14 24.83 -8.44
N LYS A 257 33.97 23.59 -7.98
CA LYS A 257 32.78 22.77 -8.17
C LYS A 257 31.89 22.68 -6.93
N ASP A 258 32.23 23.38 -5.85
CA ASP A 258 31.44 23.37 -4.62
C ASP A 258 30.00 23.81 -4.87
N TYR A 259 29.05 23.13 -4.23
CA TYR A 259 27.63 23.40 -4.39
C TYR A 259 26.96 23.63 -3.04
N LYS A 260 26.20 24.71 -2.93
CA LYS A 260 25.35 25.00 -1.76
C LYS A 260 23.97 25.41 -2.27
N GLY A 261 22.96 24.60 -2.01
CA GLY A 261 21.64 24.89 -2.54
C GLY A 261 20.59 23.84 -2.26
N LEU A 262 19.58 23.83 -3.12
CA LEU A 262 18.45 22.92 -3.04
C LEU A 262 18.74 21.61 -3.76
N LYS A 263 18.53 20.50 -3.07
CA LYS A 263 18.50 19.19 -3.71
C LYS A 263 17.11 18.86 -4.23
N PHE A 264 17.08 18.03 -5.25
CA PHE A 264 15.90 17.34 -5.72
C PHE A 264 16.25 15.89 -5.98
N ALA A 265 15.47 14.97 -5.45
CA ALA A 265 15.62 13.56 -5.72
C ALA A 265 14.26 12.88 -5.82
N LEU A 266 14.23 11.81 -6.58
CA LEU A 266 13.05 10.96 -6.72
C LEU A 266 13.48 9.50 -6.75
N GLY A 267 12.55 8.61 -6.48
CA GLY A 267 12.84 7.20 -6.62
C GLY A 267 11.70 6.31 -6.19
N LEU A 268 12.01 5.02 -6.15
CA LEU A 268 11.10 3.97 -5.77
C LEU A 268 11.80 3.02 -4.81
N LYS A 269 11.01 2.33 -4.00
CA LYS A 269 11.48 1.38 -3.00
C LYS A 269 10.43 0.33 -2.76
N TYR A 270 10.83 -0.93 -2.83
CA TYR A 270 10.04 -2.08 -2.48
C TYR A 270 10.38 -2.52 -1.06
N TYR A 271 9.37 -2.76 -0.22
CA TYR A 271 9.56 -3.27 1.14
C TYR A 271 9.26 -4.77 1.22
N PHE A 272 10.15 -5.50 1.89
CA PHE A 272 10.07 -6.93 2.23
C PHE A 272 9.67 -7.09 3.70
#